data_AF-A0A7J5YX77-F1
#
_entry.id   AF-A0A7J5YX77-F1
#
_cell.length_a   1.000
_cell.length_b   1.000
_cell.length_c   1.000
_cell.angle_alpha   90.00
_cell.angle_beta   90.00
_cell.angle_gamma   90.00
#
_symmetry.space_group_name_H-M   'P 1'
#
loop_
_entity.id
_entity.type
_entity.pdbx_description
1 polymer ?
#
loop_
_entity_poly.entity_id
_entity_poly.type
_entity_poly.pdbx_seq_one_letter_code
_entity_poly.pdbx_strand_id
1 'polypeptide(L)'
;MSEDIKLEIQRAHRALALNPQPDKFPRAIIVNFLRFEVKENVIKTAWRTVMEVEGRRVTFDHDYSSEVAAKRRKYAGSREFSKIRGFGFNLQWTH
;
A
#
# COMPACT_ATOMS: atom_id res chain seq x y z
N MET A 1 -20.11 -15.86 -11.96
CA MET A 1 -20.10 -16.13 -10.52
C MET A 1 -18.89 -15.43 -9.96
N SER A 2 -19.05 -14.49 -9.03
CA SER A 2 -17.92 -13.85 -8.37
C SER A 2 -17.26 -14.90 -7.49
N GLU A 3 -16.03 -15.30 -7.84
CA GLU A 3 -15.21 -16.11 -6.94
C GLU A 3 -15.08 -15.33 -5.63
N ASP A 4 -15.44 -15.97 -4.52
CA ASP A 4 -15.21 -15.44 -3.18
C ASP A 4 -13.69 -15.37 -2.98
N ILE A 5 -13.11 -14.22 -3.25
CA ILE A 5 -11.68 -14.00 -3.06
C ILE A 5 -11.44 -14.05 -1.55
N LYS A 6 -10.97 -15.20 -1.06
CA LYS A 6 -10.53 -15.32 0.32
C LYS A 6 -9.36 -14.37 0.55
N LEU A 7 -9.61 -13.33 1.34
CA LEU A 7 -8.58 -12.35 1.70
C LEU A 7 -7.48 -12.96 2.58
N GLU A 8 -7.76 -14.09 3.25
CA GLU A 8 -6.81 -14.82 4.10
C GLU A 8 -5.98 -13.88 5.00
N ILE A 9 -6.67 -12.99 5.73
CA ILE A 9 -6.02 -12.03 6.62
C ILE A 9 -5.53 -12.77 7.87
N GLN A 10 -4.23 -12.75 8.11
CA GLN A 10 -3.63 -13.34 9.30
C GLN A 10 -3.86 -12.44 10.52
N ARG A 11 -3.72 -11.12 10.34
CA ARG A 11 -3.88 -10.14 11.43
C ARG A 11 -4.30 -8.80 10.88
N ALA A 12 -5.21 -8.11 11.57
CA ALA A 12 -5.50 -6.69 11.33
C ALA A 12 -5.52 -5.95 12.67
N HIS A 13 -4.83 -4.83 12.76
CA HIS A 13 -4.79 -4.03 13.98
C HIS A 13 -4.53 -2.56 13.66
N ARG A 14 -4.84 -1.68 14.62
CA ARG A 14 -4.49 -0.25 14.50
C ARG A 14 -3.01 -0.05 14.78
N ALA A 15 -2.38 0.89 14.07
CA ALA A 15 -1.00 1.27 14.34
C ALA A 15 -0.82 1.70 15.81
N LEU A 16 0.33 1.36 16.39
CA LEU A 16 0.72 1.66 17.77
C LEU A 16 1.19 3.12 17.94
N ALA A 17 0.50 4.06 17.30
CA ALA A 17 0.71 5.49 17.49
C ALA A 17 -0.08 6.00 18.70
N LEU A 18 0.25 7.20 19.20
CA LEU A 18 -0.58 7.89 20.20
C LEU A 18 -2.01 8.08 19.68
N ASN A 19 -2.98 8.19 20.59
CA ASN A 19 -4.37 8.38 20.18
C ASN A 19 -4.48 9.74 19.49
N PRO A 20 -4.90 9.81 18.22
CA PRO A 20 -5.11 11.10 17.58
C PRO A 20 -6.10 11.90 18.42
N GLN A 21 -5.86 13.21 18.51
CA GLN A 21 -6.87 14.13 19.05
C GLN A 21 -8.16 14.01 18.21
N PRO A 22 -9.34 14.37 18.76
CA PRO A 22 -10.62 14.19 18.08
C PRO A 22 -10.69 14.80 16.66
N ASP A 23 -9.90 15.84 16.41
CA ASP A 23 -9.82 16.56 15.14
C ASP A 23 -8.65 16.11 14.23
N LYS A 24 -7.95 15.04 14.60
CA LYS A 24 -6.84 14.47 13.82
C LYS A 24 -7.26 13.18 13.12
N PHE A 25 -6.58 12.89 12.01
CA PHE A 25 -6.84 11.69 11.23
C PHE A 25 -6.78 10.42 12.11
N PRO A 26 -7.69 9.46 11.91
CA PRO A 26 -7.67 8.18 12.62
C PRO A 26 -6.35 7.44 12.40
N ARG A 27 -5.96 6.60 13.37
CA ARG A 27 -4.77 5.74 13.19
C ARG A 27 -4.97 4.80 12.00
N ALA A 28 -3.92 4.65 11.20
CA ALA A 28 -3.89 3.66 10.12
C ALA A 28 -4.18 2.24 10.64
N ILE A 29 -4.79 1.42 9.80
CA ILE A 29 -4.98 0.00 10.04
C ILE A 29 -3.85 -0.73 9.32
N ILE A 30 -3.11 -1.54 10.06
CA ILE A 30 -2.09 -2.44 9.53
C ILE A 30 -2.74 -3.80 9.34
N VAL A 31 -2.75 -4.28 8.09
CA VAL A 31 -3.30 -5.58 7.71
C VAL A 31 -2.18 -6.48 7.23
N ASN A 32 -2.03 -7.63 7.86
CA ASN A 32 -1.12 -8.69 7.46
C ASN A 32 -1.91 -9.80 6.74
N PHE A 33 -1.58 -10.00 5.47
CA PHE A 33 -2.18 -11.02 4.62
C PHE A 33 -1.35 -12.30 4.70
N LEU A 34 -2.01 -13.45 4.70
CA LEU A 34 -1.34 -14.76 4.69
C LEU A 34 -0.60 -14.99 3.36
N ARG A 35 -1.17 -14.53 2.24
CA ARG A 35 -0.55 -14.61 0.91
C ARG A 35 -0.19 -13.25 0.37
N PHE A 36 1.04 -13.14 -0.14
CA PHE A 36 1.55 -11.91 -0.76
C PHE A 36 0.76 -11.52 -2.01
N GLU A 37 0.35 -12.49 -2.83
CA GLU A 37 -0.40 -12.25 -4.06
C GLU A 37 -1.76 -11.58 -3.79
N VAL A 38 -2.42 -12.00 -2.71
CA VAL A 38 -3.71 -11.42 -2.27
C VAL A 38 -3.52 -9.97 -1.85
N LYS A 39 -2.47 -9.66 -1.05
CA LYS A 39 -2.11 -8.28 -0.70
C LYS A 39 -1.92 -7.41 -1.94
N GLU A 40 -1.11 -7.85 -2.90
CA GLU A 40 -0.81 -7.09 -4.12
C GLU A 40 -2.06 -6.85 -4.96
N ASN A 41 -2.94 -7.85 -5.09
CA ASN A 41 -4.18 -7.71 -5.83
C ASN A 41 -5.14 -6.71 -5.17
N VAL A 42 -5.28 -6.77 -3.84
CA VAL A 42 -6.08 -5.81 -3.08
C VAL A 42 -5.56 -4.38 -3.30
N ILE A 43 -4.25 -4.16 -3.20
CA ILE A 43 -3.68 -2.81 -3.30
C ILE A 43 -3.75 -2.25 -4.71
N LYS A 44 -3.45 -3.07 -5.73
CA LYS A 44 -3.63 -2.68 -7.14
C LYS A 44 -5.08 -2.31 -7.44
N THR A 45 -6.04 -3.05 -6.88
CA THR A 45 -7.47 -2.78 -7.07
C THR A 45 -7.89 -1.50 -6.36
N ALA A 46 -7.43 -1.31 -5.13
CA ALA A 46 -7.71 -0.13 -4.32
C ALA A 46 -7.14 1.16 -4.92
N TRP A 47 -6.01 1.12 -5.63
CA TRP A 47 -5.47 2.30 -6.31
C TRP A 47 -6.21 2.71 -7.59
N ARG A 48 -6.94 1.78 -8.20
CA ARG A 48 -7.68 2.06 -9.44
C ARG A 48 -9.01 2.78 -9.18
N THR A 49 -9.51 2.74 -7.94
CA THR A 49 -10.83 3.25 -7.59
C THR A 49 -10.75 4.10 -6.33
N VAL A 50 -11.51 5.19 -6.28
CA VAL A 50 -11.67 5.93 -5.03
C VAL A 50 -12.55 5.11 -4.09
N MET A 51 -11.99 4.69 -2.95
CA MET A 51 -12.73 3.97 -1.93
C MET A 51 -13.17 4.91 -0.81
N GLU A 52 -14.41 4.79 -0.39
CA GLU A 52 -14.99 5.56 0.71
C GLU A 52 -15.62 4.63 1.74
N VAL A 53 -15.40 4.94 3.02
CA VAL A 53 -16.01 4.26 4.16
C VAL A 53 -16.65 5.35 5.01
N GLU A 54 -17.95 5.24 5.26
CA GLU A 54 -18.73 6.25 6.00
C GLU A 54 -18.58 7.68 5.43
N GLY A 55 -18.55 7.80 4.10
CA GLY A 55 -18.38 9.09 3.40
C GLY A 55 -16.98 9.69 3.53
N ARG A 56 -16.00 8.94 4.05
CA ARG A 56 -14.59 9.36 4.14
C ARG A 56 -13.75 8.56 3.18
N ARG A 57 -12.99 9.25 2.34
CA ARG A 57 -12.03 8.63 1.44
C ARG A 57 -10.96 7.87 2.22
N VAL A 58 -10.77 6.60 1.85
CA VAL A 58 -9.74 5.73 2.41
C VAL A 58 -8.61 5.57 1.41
N THR A 59 -7.38 5.69 1.91
CA THR A 59 -6.16 5.52 1.13
C THR A 59 -5.45 4.23 1.52
N PHE A 60 -4.86 3.55 0.55
CA PHE A 60 -4.10 2.32 0.73
C PHE A 60 -2.65 2.58 0.32
N ASP A 61 -1.69 2.09 1.09
CA ASP A 61 -0.27 2.18 0.78
C ASP A 61 0.44 0.88 1.18
N HIS A 62 1.67 0.69 0.69
CA HIS A 62 2.49 -0.45 1.08
C HIS A 62 3.27 -0.14 2.35
N ASP A 63 3.12 -1.01 3.35
CA ASP A 63 3.98 -1.02 4.52
C ASP A 63 5.37 -1.55 4.13
N TYR A 64 6.18 -0.68 3.54
CA TYR A 64 7.58 -0.96 3.26
C TYR A 64 8.41 -0.70 4.52
N SER A 65 9.30 -1.64 4.86
CA SER A 65 10.34 -1.37 5.85
C SER A 65 11.14 -0.11 5.49
N SER A 66 11.60 0.62 6.51
CA SER A 66 12.40 1.86 6.40
C SER A 66 13.54 1.75 5.40
N GLU A 67 14.15 0.57 5.31
CA GLU A 67 15.25 0.26 4.41
C GLU A 67 14.81 0.24 2.92
N VAL A 68 13.66 -0.38 2.63
CA VAL A 68 13.08 -0.42 1.28
C VAL A 68 12.60 0.96 0.85
N ALA A 69 12.02 1.74 1.77
CA ALA A 69 11.63 3.13 1.53
C ALA A 69 12.86 4.02 1.26
N ALA A 70 13.93 3.88 2.05
CA ALA A 70 15.18 4.61 1.85
C ALA A 70 15.85 4.23 0.53
N LYS A 71 15.87 2.93 0.19
CA LYS A 71 16.40 2.42 -1.08
C LYS A 71 15.60 2.98 -2.27
N ARG A 72 14.26 3.01 -2.19
CA ARG A 72 13.41 3.66 -3.20
C ARG A 72 13.61 5.17 -3.31
N ARG A 73 13.83 5.87 -2.19
CA ARG A 73 14.17 7.30 -2.21
C ARG A 73 15.49 7.56 -2.94
N LYS A 74 16.50 6.70 -2.73
CA LYS A 74 17.76 6.74 -3.49
C LYS A 74 17.56 6.51 -4.98
N TYR A 75 16.69 5.58 -5.38
CA TYR A 75 16.36 5.33 -6.80
C TYR A 75 15.38 6.34 -7.40
N ALA A 76 14.64 7.11 -6.61
CA ALA A 76 13.73 8.16 -7.10
C ALA A 76 14.50 9.33 -7.73
N GLY A 77 15.69 9.66 -7.23
CA GLY A 77 16.59 10.63 -7.88
C GLY A 77 17.02 10.19 -9.28
N SER A 78 17.11 8.89 -9.54
CA SER A 78 17.41 8.33 -10.87
C SER A 78 16.20 8.25 -11.80
N ARG A 79 14.96 8.39 -11.29
CA ARG A 79 13.73 8.38 -12.11
C ARG A 79 13.54 9.64 -12.94
N GLU A 80 14.21 10.73 -12.59
CA GLU A 80 14.13 11.99 -13.35
C GLU A 80 14.66 11.80 -14.78
N PHE A 81 15.68 10.95 -14.95
CA PHE A 81 16.24 10.62 -16.25
C PHE A 81 15.32 9.72 -17.10
N SER A 82 14.56 8.80 -16.46
CA SER A 82 13.69 7.85 -17.18
C SER A 82 12.31 8.43 -17.57
N LYS A 83 11.87 9.55 -16.99
CA LYS A 83 10.64 10.23 -17.43
C LYS A 83 10.77 10.81 -18.85
N ILE A 84 11.98 11.12 -19.31
CA ILE A 84 12.24 11.66 -20.66
C ILE A 84 12.13 10.58 -21.75
N ARG A 85 12.12 9.28 -21.42
CA ARG A 85 12.12 8.18 -22.42
C ARG A 85 11.05 7.10 -22.26
N GLY A 86 9.96 7.34 -21.54
CA GLY A 86 8.79 6.44 -21.59
C GLY A 86 9.03 4.99 -21.15
N PHE A 87 10.09 4.72 -20.39
CA PHE A 87 10.40 3.36 -19.91
C PHE A 87 9.74 3.12 -18.55
N GLY A 88 8.62 2.40 -18.54
CA GLY A 88 7.95 1.94 -17.33
C GLY A 88 8.75 0.83 -16.63
N PHE A 89 9.66 1.19 -15.73
CA PHE A 89 10.35 0.21 -14.88
C PHE A 89 9.44 -0.26 -13.74
N ASN A 90 8.93 -1.48 -13.86
CA ASN A 90 8.42 -2.27 -12.75
C ASN A 90 9.61 -3.01 -12.11
N LEU A 91 10.19 -2.44 -11.04
CA LEU A 91 11.21 -3.14 -10.25
C LEU A 91 10.51 -4.13 -9.32
N GLN A 92 10.13 -5.28 -9.89
CA GLN A 92 9.95 -6.52 -9.15
C GLN A 92 11.35 -7.14 -8.99
N TRP A 93 11.93 -7.08 -7.79
CA TRP A 93 13.08 -7.91 -7.46
C TRP A 93 12.53 -9.29 -7.12
N THR A 94 12.74 -10.25 -8.01
CA THR A 94 12.58 -11.68 -7.74
C THR A 94 13.95 -12.22 -7.30
N HIS A 95 13.99 -13.11 -6.31
CA HIS A 95 15.18 -13.92 -6.04
C HIS A 95 15.46 -14.87 -7.20
#